data_AF-A0A2N0YXB2-F1
#
_entry.id   AF-A0A2N0YXB2-F1
#
_cell.length_a   1.000
_cell.length_b   1.000
_cell.length_c   1.000
_cell.angle_alpha   90.00
_cell.angle_beta   90.00
_cell.angle_gamma   90.00
#
_symmetry.space_group_name_H-M   'P 1'
#
loop_
_entity.id
_entity.type
_entity.pdbx_description
1 polymer ?
#
loop_
_entity_poly.entity_id
_entity_poly.type
_entity_poly.pdbx_seq_one_letter_code
_entity_poly.pdbx_strand_id
1 'polypeptide(L)'
;MSIQKLENQVMVQNEEFIEKAEQLNPQLFETIVKPEAIVKMKADTNVIHGWRKEYVASASTLKDNEYRKSDSFILDFGNHQVGYLSMNICPAGSPPDAPLKLKLTIGEMPVEMAEPFESYDGWLSSSWLQEETIFVDVLPATITLPRRYSFRYVKFEVVDTSKKYRIVFENVECRAVTSANINAVQTISHQDMLLQKIDEVSIKTLADCMQEVFEDGPKRDRRLWLGDLRLQALANYETFRTNDLVKRCLYLFAGVPNDSGKVPANVFVAPKLIADDIYIFDYSLFYVSTLHDYYFATKDLETLKELWPTAYRQIELALERLDENSIVKDSSDWWSFIDWQEGLNKQTPSQAVLIYTIKQAIRLTEELNALEKNKLVVCLAEIEEATKTYLWDEKQQFFISGSDCQVSWASQIWMVLAGVLTKEENKQLMNRLLKEKPVVGIATPYMYHHLVEALLVSGEKERAISEIKKYWGGMIQDGADTFWELYDPKNKNFSPYGSHLINSYCHAWSCTPTYLIRKYDL
;
A
#
# COMPACT_ATOMS: atom_id res chain seq x y z
N MET A 1 -5.37 9.95 -17.38
CA MET A 1 -3.95 9.75 -17.06
C MET A 1 -3.38 8.78 -18.09
N SER A 2 -2.31 9.13 -18.80
CA SER A 2 -1.73 8.25 -19.82
C SER A 2 -0.69 7.36 -19.17
N ILE A 3 -0.97 6.07 -18.99
CA ILE A 3 0.04 5.10 -18.50
C ILE A 3 1.18 5.11 -19.51
N GLN A 4 2.40 5.42 -19.07
CA GLN A 4 3.58 5.39 -19.93
C GLN A 4 3.86 3.94 -20.31
N LYS A 5 3.49 3.57 -21.54
CA LYS A 5 3.85 2.27 -22.11
C LYS A 5 5.08 2.45 -22.98
N LEU A 6 6.19 1.88 -22.56
CA LEU A 6 7.43 1.91 -23.34
C LEU A 6 7.43 0.73 -24.31
N GLU A 7 7.36 1.01 -25.61
CA GLU A 7 7.42 -0.01 -26.65
C GLU A 7 8.86 -0.56 -26.80
N ASN A 8 8.98 -1.88 -27.02
CA ASN A 8 10.25 -2.58 -27.29
C ASN A 8 11.27 -2.65 -26.14
N GLN A 9 10.81 -2.74 -24.89
CA GLN A 9 11.72 -3.02 -23.77
C GLN A 9 12.23 -4.46 -23.80
N VAL A 10 13.55 -4.63 -23.65
CA VAL A 10 14.20 -5.93 -23.49
C VAL A 10 14.50 -6.13 -22.01
N MET A 11 13.99 -7.22 -21.44
CA MET A 11 14.27 -7.60 -20.06
C MET A 11 15.50 -8.51 -19.99
N VAL A 12 16.39 -8.23 -19.04
CA VAL A 12 17.58 -9.05 -18.78
C VAL A 12 17.37 -9.83 -17.49
N GLN A 13 17.18 -11.14 -17.61
CA GLN A 13 16.98 -12.00 -16.45
C GLN A 13 18.32 -12.35 -15.80
N ASN A 14 18.40 -12.19 -14.47
CA ASN A 14 19.51 -12.66 -13.66
C ASN A 14 19.07 -13.88 -12.87
N GLU A 15 19.28 -15.07 -13.44
CA GLU A 15 18.83 -16.35 -12.86
C GLU A 15 19.36 -16.60 -11.44
N GLU A 16 20.59 -16.17 -11.13
CA GLU A 16 21.14 -16.33 -9.77
C GLU A 16 20.33 -15.54 -8.74
N PHE A 17 19.92 -14.32 -9.07
CA PHE A 17 19.10 -13.48 -8.19
C PHE A 17 17.68 -14.01 -8.08
N ILE A 18 17.13 -14.54 -9.16
CA ILE A 18 15.81 -15.20 -9.15
C ILE A 18 15.84 -16.43 -8.25
N GLU A 19 16.84 -17.30 -8.39
CA GLU A 19 17.00 -18.49 -7.54
C GLU A 19 17.16 -18.12 -6.06
N LYS A 20 17.95 -17.09 -5.74
CA LYS A 20 18.08 -16.56 -4.37
C LYS A 20 16.75 -16.05 -3.82
N ALA A 21 15.97 -15.33 -4.64
CA ALA A 21 14.64 -14.90 -4.24
C ALA A 21 13.74 -16.11 -3.96
N GLU A 22 13.75 -17.15 -4.80
CA GLU A 22 12.93 -18.36 -4.61
C GLU A 22 13.27 -19.15 -3.35
N GLN A 23 14.54 -19.21 -2.96
CA GLN A 23 14.96 -19.83 -1.70
C GLN A 23 14.44 -19.11 -0.46
N LEU A 24 14.07 -17.84 -0.59
CA LEU A 24 13.54 -16.98 0.48
C LEU A 24 12.01 -16.91 0.48
N ASN A 25 11.31 -17.76 -0.30
CA ASN A 25 9.84 -17.77 -0.31
C ASN A 25 9.30 -18.09 1.10
N PRO A 26 8.49 -17.22 1.72
CA PRO A 26 8.06 -17.45 3.09
C PRO A 26 7.03 -18.58 3.18
N GLN A 27 7.03 -19.28 4.31
CA GLN A 27 5.89 -20.09 4.69
C GLN A 27 4.77 -19.17 5.20
N LEU A 28 3.54 -19.37 4.72
CA LEU A 28 2.39 -18.64 5.22
C LEU A 28 1.86 -19.29 6.50
N PHE A 29 1.58 -18.47 7.51
CA PHE A 29 0.79 -18.82 8.67
C PHE A 29 -0.69 -18.88 8.30
N GLU A 30 -1.40 -19.83 8.88
CA GLU A 30 -2.84 -20.01 8.65
C GLU A 30 -3.61 -19.88 9.96
N THR A 31 -4.77 -19.24 9.92
CA THR A 31 -5.69 -19.15 11.06
C THR A 31 -7.13 -19.31 10.59
N ILE A 32 -7.92 -20.12 11.30
CA ILE A 32 -9.35 -20.26 11.04
C ILE A 32 -10.10 -19.14 11.76
N VAL A 33 -10.79 -18.31 11.00
CA VAL A 33 -11.60 -17.19 11.50
C VAL A 33 -13.07 -17.44 11.15
N LYS A 34 -13.95 -17.26 12.13
CA LYS A 34 -15.40 -17.45 11.97
C LYS A 34 -16.11 -16.10 12.03
N PRO A 35 -17.26 -15.95 11.33
CA PRO A 35 -18.08 -14.75 11.44
C PRO A 35 -18.57 -14.53 12.87
N GLU A 36 -18.69 -13.27 13.27
CA GLU A 36 -19.18 -12.89 14.60
C GLU A 36 -20.69 -12.62 14.59
N ALA A 37 -21.18 -11.94 13.55
CA ALA A 37 -22.56 -11.46 13.49
C ALA A 37 -23.19 -11.62 12.11
N ILE A 38 -24.53 -11.74 12.12
CA ILE A 38 -25.39 -11.45 10.96
C ILE A 38 -25.75 -9.96 11.04
N VAL A 39 -25.56 -9.25 9.94
CA VAL A 39 -25.79 -7.80 9.85
C VAL A 39 -26.66 -7.46 8.63
N LYS A 40 -27.16 -6.22 8.61
CA LYS A 40 -27.76 -5.59 7.43
C LYS A 40 -27.12 -4.23 7.19
N MET A 41 -27.09 -3.80 5.93
CA MET A 41 -26.64 -2.44 5.58
C MET A 41 -27.81 -1.48 5.57
N LYS A 42 -27.62 -0.33 6.19
CA LYS A 42 -28.61 0.74 6.27
C LYS A 42 -27.98 2.04 5.79
N ALA A 43 -28.71 2.75 4.91
CA ALA A 43 -28.29 4.07 4.47
C ALA A 43 -28.22 5.04 5.66
N ASP A 44 -27.09 5.76 5.78
CA ASP A 44 -26.84 6.79 6.77
C ASP A 44 -25.83 7.80 6.20
N THR A 45 -26.27 9.02 5.91
CA THR A 45 -25.45 10.06 5.30
C THR A 45 -24.34 10.61 6.21
N ASN A 46 -24.31 10.21 7.49
CA ASN A 46 -23.31 10.69 8.46
C ASN A 46 -22.09 9.76 8.60
N VAL A 47 -22.08 8.62 7.90
CA VAL A 47 -20.94 7.68 7.90
C VAL A 47 -20.26 7.66 6.54
N ILE A 48 -19.03 7.16 6.52
CA ILE A 48 -18.28 7.04 5.28
C ILE A 48 -19.03 6.21 4.23
N HIS A 49 -19.05 6.72 2.99
CA HIS A 49 -19.79 6.18 1.84
C HIS A 49 -21.32 5.99 2.05
N GLY A 50 -21.92 6.55 3.10
CA GLY A 50 -23.36 6.56 3.26
C GLY A 50 -24.00 5.25 3.75
N TRP A 51 -23.22 4.27 4.17
CA TRP A 51 -23.72 2.95 4.59
C TRP A 51 -23.17 2.52 5.94
N ARG A 52 -24.06 2.30 6.90
CA ARG A 52 -23.72 1.71 8.21
C ARG A 52 -24.19 0.27 8.30
N LYS A 53 -23.43 -0.55 9.00
CA LYS A 53 -23.92 -1.87 9.43
C LYS A 53 -24.87 -1.73 10.63
N GLU A 54 -25.87 -2.59 10.68
CA GLU A 54 -26.76 -2.77 11.83
C GLU A 54 -26.77 -4.25 12.23
N TYR A 55 -26.47 -4.53 13.49
CA TYR A 55 -26.50 -5.88 14.04
C TYR A 55 -27.90 -6.47 13.96
N VAL A 56 -28.01 -7.72 13.50
CA VAL A 56 -29.27 -8.47 13.43
C VAL A 56 -29.26 -9.60 14.45
N ALA A 57 -28.25 -10.47 14.41
CA ALA A 57 -28.12 -11.63 15.30
C ALA A 57 -26.68 -12.11 15.39
N SER A 58 -26.39 -13.01 16.32
CA SER A 58 -25.10 -13.71 16.39
C SER A 58 -24.96 -14.65 15.18
N ALA A 59 -23.76 -14.72 14.58
CA ALA A 59 -23.51 -15.66 13.50
C ALA A 59 -23.69 -17.13 13.92
N SER A 60 -23.63 -17.43 15.23
CA SER A 60 -23.93 -18.77 15.75
C SER A 60 -25.36 -19.25 15.50
N THR A 61 -26.29 -18.33 15.22
CA THR A 61 -27.70 -18.63 14.88
C THR A 61 -27.91 -18.99 13.40
N LEU A 62 -26.86 -18.89 12.57
CA LEU A 62 -26.95 -19.13 11.12
C LEU A 62 -27.51 -20.52 10.78
N LYS A 63 -27.09 -21.54 11.54
CA LYS A 63 -27.54 -22.94 11.38
C LYS A 63 -29.02 -23.17 11.69
N ASP A 64 -29.66 -22.22 12.39
CA ASP A 64 -31.06 -22.32 12.78
C ASP A 64 -31.98 -21.65 11.73
N ASN A 65 -31.40 -21.00 10.72
CA ASN A 65 -32.12 -20.29 9.67
C ASN A 65 -32.18 -21.12 8.38
N GLU A 66 -33.38 -21.24 7.81
CA GLU A 66 -33.61 -21.88 6.52
C GLU A 66 -33.83 -20.81 5.43
N TYR A 67 -33.06 -20.89 4.34
CA TYR A 67 -33.09 -19.95 3.23
C TYR A 67 -33.66 -20.59 1.96
N ARG A 68 -34.39 -19.82 1.17
CA ARG A 68 -34.93 -20.20 -0.15
C ARG A 68 -34.57 -19.16 -1.20
N LYS A 69 -34.96 -19.42 -2.45
CA LYS A 69 -34.93 -18.44 -3.54
C LYS A 69 -35.27 -17.02 -3.08
N SER A 70 -34.39 -16.09 -3.44
CA SER A 70 -34.43 -14.64 -3.16
C SER A 70 -34.16 -14.22 -1.72
N ASP A 71 -33.92 -15.16 -0.79
CA ASP A 71 -33.43 -14.79 0.54
C ASP A 71 -31.94 -14.40 0.49
N SER A 72 -31.54 -13.50 1.37
CA SER A 72 -30.15 -13.09 1.53
C SER A 72 -29.82 -12.72 2.97
N PHE A 73 -28.54 -12.76 3.30
CA PHE A 73 -28.00 -12.30 4.59
C PHE A 73 -26.55 -11.84 4.42
N ILE A 74 -26.05 -11.06 5.37
CA ILE A 74 -24.66 -10.60 5.39
C ILE A 74 -24.01 -11.06 6.69
N LEU A 75 -22.82 -11.62 6.58
CA LEU A 75 -21.96 -11.97 7.71
C LEU A 75 -20.89 -10.89 7.91
N ASP A 76 -20.67 -10.49 9.16
CA ASP A 76 -19.56 -9.65 9.61
C ASP A 76 -18.55 -10.52 10.35
N PHE A 77 -17.31 -10.55 9.86
CA PHE A 77 -16.19 -11.29 10.47
C PHE A 77 -15.51 -10.55 11.62
N GLY A 78 -16.05 -9.40 12.04
CA GLY A 78 -15.56 -8.65 13.19
C GLY A 78 -14.32 -7.79 12.90
N ASN A 79 -13.46 -8.23 11.99
CA ASN A 79 -12.24 -7.54 11.56
C ASN A 79 -11.90 -7.93 10.10
N HIS A 80 -10.96 -7.22 9.48
CA HIS A 80 -10.45 -7.48 8.13
C HIS A 80 -9.70 -8.82 8.04
N GLN A 81 -9.90 -9.56 6.95
CA GLN A 81 -9.37 -10.90 6.70
C GLN A 81 -8.81 -11.01 5.28
N VAL A 82 -7.72 -11.76 5.12
CA VAL A 82 -7.16 -12.15 3.82
C VAL A 82 -7.04 -13.67 3.79
N GLY A 83 -7.79 -14.35 2.91
CA GLY A 83 -7.82 -15.81 2.95
C GLY A 83 -8.84 -16.49 2.04
N TYR A 84 -9.15 -17.74 2.37
CA TYR A 84 -10.01 -18.61 1.58
C TYR A 84 -11.29 -18.94 2.36
N LEU A 85 -12.44 -18.69 1.75
CA LEU A 85 -13.75 -18.96 2.36
C LEU A 85 -14.16 -20.43 2.19
N SER A 86 -14.67 -21.02 3.27
CA SER A 86 -15.27 -22.34 3.31
C SER A 86 -16.64 -22.29 3.99
N MET A 87 -17.55 -23.18 3.58
CA MET A 87 -18.89 -23.28 4.15
C MET A 87 -19.47 -24.68 3.95
N ASN A 88 -20.29 -25.14 4.92
CA ASN A 88 -21.16 -26.29 4.77
C ASN A 88 -22.57 -25.83 4.39
N ILE A 89 -23.18 -26.54 3.45
CA ILE A 89 -24.54 -26.25 2.97
C ILE A 89 -25.37 -27.53 3.08
N CYS A 90 -26.42 -27.48 3.90
CA CYS A 90 -27.30 -28.61 4.19
C CYS A 90 -28.70 -28.35 3.61
N PRO A 91 -29.37 -29.34 3.00
CA PRO A 91 -30.75 -29.17 2.55
C PRO A 91 -31.73 -29.30 3.72
N ALA A 92 -32.83 -28.57 3.66
CA ALA A 92 -33.96 -28.65 4.57
C ALA A 92 -35.29 -28.80 3.80
N GLY A 93 -36.25 -29.54 4.36
CA GLY A 93 -37.52 -29.83 3.70
C GLY A 93 -37.47 -31.09 2.84
N SER A 94 -37.99 -31.04 1.60
CA SER A 94 -37.99 -32.22 0.71
C SER A 94 -36.59 -32.54 0.19
N PRO A 95 -36.35 -33.76 -0.32
CA PRO A 95 -35.13 -34.06 -1.07
C PRO A 95 -34.92 -33.04 -2.21
N PRO A 96 -33.71 -32.43 -2.33
CA PRO A 96 -33.41 -31.46 -3.39
C PRO A 96 -33.60 -32.07 -4.77
N ASP A 97 -34.37 -31.39 -5.61
CA ASP A 97 -34.74 -31.82 -6.97
C ASP A 97 -34.18 -30.88 -8.05
N ALA A 98 -33.38 -29.89 -7.66
CA ALA A 98 -32.66 -28.98 -8.55
C ALA A 98 -31.37 -28.49 -7.87
N PRO A 99 -30.38 -27.99 -8.63
CA PRO A 99 -29.20 -27.35 -8.06
C PRO A 99 -29.54 -26.08 -7.27
N LEU A 100 -28.76 -25.79 -6.23
CA LEU A 100 -28.73 -24.46 -5.60
C LEU A 100 -27.90 -23.51 -6.49
N LYS A 101 -28.45 -22.34 -6.81
CA LYS A 101 -27.68 -21.21 -7.39
C LYS A 101 -27.44 -20.17 -6.30
N LEU A 102 -26.19 -19.94 -5.94
CA LEU A 102 -25.74 -19.03 -4.88
C LEU A 102 -24.88 -17.92 -5.50
N LYS A 103 -25.17 -16.65 -5.17
CA LYS A 103 -24.26 -15.52 -5.43
C LYS A 103 -23.63 -15.08 -4.11
N LEU A 104 -22.33 -14.85 -4.13
CA LEU A 104 -21.57 -14.27 -3.02
C LEU A 104 -21.02 -12.91 -3.44
N THR A 105 -21.14 -11.92 -2.56
CA THR A 105 -20.44 -10.63 -2.67
C THR A 105 -19.53 -10.48 -1.46
N ILE A 106 -18.25 -10.20 -1.68
CA ILE A 106 -17.20 -10.24 -0.65
C ILE A 106 -16.50 -8.87 -0.64
N GLY A 107 -16.51 -8.18 0.49
CA GLY A 107 -16.05 -6.78 0.54
C GLY A 107 -15.43 -6.37 1.87
N GLU A 108 -14.61 -5.33 1.82
CA GLU A 108 -13.87 -4.77 2.94
C GLU A 108 -14.76 -3.79 3.72
N MET A 109 -15.62 -3.05 3.02
CA MET A 109 -16.46 -1.97 3.57
C MET A 109 -17.96 -2.23 3.42
N PRO A 110 -18.80 -1.61 4.28
CA PRO A 110 -20.26 -1.73 4.20
C PRO A 110 -20.87 -1.39 2.83
N VAL A 111 -20.31 -0.38 2.15
CA VAL A 111 -20.80 0.08 0.83
C VAL A 111 -20.69 -1.01 -0.24
N GLU A 112 -19.65 -1.84 -0.21
CA GLU A 112 -19.47 -2.95 -1.15
C GLU A 112 -20.55 -4.04 -1.01
N MET A 113 -21.25 -4.09 0.14
CA MET A 113 -22.38 -5.01 0.36
C MET A 113 -23.73 -4.40 -0.01
N ALA A 114 -23.79 -3.07 -0.14
CA ALA A 114 -25.02 -2.32 -0.31
C ALA A 114 -25.24 -1.85 -1.75
N GLU A 115 -24.16 -1.53 -2.46
CA GLU A 115 -24.19 -1.06 -3.84
C GLU A 115 -23.90 -2.21 -4.82
N PRO A 116 -24.62 -2.30 -5.95
CA PRO A 116 -24.38 -3.31 -6.96
C PRO A 116 -23.04 -3.06 -7.67
N PHE A 117 -22.20 -4.08 -7.80
CA PHE A 117 -20.93 -3.96 -8.53
C PHE A 117 -21.13 -3.62 -10.01
N GLU A 118 -22.31 -3.92 -10.56
CA GLU A 118 -22.70 -3.54 -11.92
C GLU A 118 -22.80 -2.02 -12.12
N SER A 119 -22.86 -1.21 -11.06
CA SER A 119 -22.83 0.26 -11.16
C SER A 119 -21.41 0.85 -11.17
N TYR A 120 -20.37 0.02 -11.09
CA TYR A 120 -18.99 0.48 -11.18
C TYR A 120 -18.70 1.08 -12.56
N ASP A 121 -18.25 2.34 -12.54
CA ASP A 121 -17.72 3.04 -13.72
C ASP A 121 -16.33 3.60 -13.36
N GLY A 122 -15.30 3.01 -13.93
CA GLY A 122 -13.91 3.33 -13.63
C GLY A 122 -12.96 2.68 -14.63
N TRP A 123 -11.72 3.15 -14.66
CA TRP A 123 -10.74 2.73 -15.68
C TRP A 123 -9.98 1.45 -15.30
N LEU A 124 -9.97 1.08 -14.02
CA LEU A 124 -9.48 -0.22 -13.58
C LEU A 124 -10.48 -1.33 -13.94
N SER A 125 -9.98 -2.56 -14.12
CA SER A 125 -10.84 -3.70 -14.43
C SER A 125 -11.81 -4.00 -13.27
N SER A 126 -13.11 -4.10 -13.57
CA SER A 126 -14.14 -4.50 -12.61
C SER A 126 -13.94 -5.90 -12.04
N SER A 127 -13.08 -6.73 -12.65
CA SER A 127 -12.72 -8.07 -12.17
C SER A 127 -12.04 -8.09 -10.79
N TRP A 128 -11.60 -6.93 -10.29
CA TRP A 128 -11.10 -6.78 -8.93
C TRP A 128 -12.21 -6.76 -7.87
N LEU A 129 -13.44 -6.42 -8.25
CA LEU A 129 -14.61 -6.52 -7.39
C LEU A 129 -14.90 -8.01 -7.13
N GLN A 130 -15.00 -8.40 -5.86
CA GLN A 130 -14.98 -9.80 -5.47
C GLN A 130 -16.40 -10.38 -5.37
N GLU A 131 -16.84 -11.04 -6.43
CA GLU A 131 -18.08 -11.80 -6.45
C GLU A 131 -17.88 -13.22 -6.99
N GLU A 132 -18.77 -14.13 -6.58
CA GLU A 132 -18.83 -15.52 -7.05
C GLU A 132 -20.26 -15.91 -7.37
N THR A 133 -20.43 -16.75 -8.40
CA THR A 133 -21.69 -17.46 -8.66
C THR A 133 -21.43 -18.95 -8.69
N ILE A 134 -22.05 -19.68 -7.76
CA ILE A 134 -21.79 -21.09 -7.51
C ILE A 134 -23.07 -21.87 -7.77
N PHE A 135 -22.92 -23.01 -8.46
CA PHE A 135 -23.99 -23.99 -8.64
C PHE A 135 -23.63 -25.25 -7.84
N VAL A 136 -24.50 -25.65 -6.92
CA VAL A 136 -24.30 -26.83 -6.07
C VAL A 136 -25.31 -27.89 -6.48
N ASP A 137 -24.84 -28.88 -7.26
CA ASP A 137 -25.69 -29.94 -7.82
C ASP A 137 -26.09 -31.00 -6.78
N VAL A 138 -25.23 -31.24 -5.78
CA VAL A 138 -25.42 -32.29 -4.76
C VAL A 138 -25.36 -31.66 -3.38
N LEU A 139 -26.36 -31.95 -2.55
CA LEU A 139 -26.47 -31.48 -1.17
C LEU A 139 -26.66 -32.69 -0.22
N PRO A 140 -26.09 -32.68 1.00
CA PRO A 140 -25.24 -31.62 1.57
C PRO A 140 -23.87 -31.51 0.89
N ALA A 141 -23.25 -30.34 0.95
CA ALA A 141 -21.93 -30.08 0.38
C ALA A 141 -21.07 -29.22 1.30
N THR A 142 -19.76 -29.45 1.26
CA THR A 142 -18.76 -28.51 1.77
C THR A 142 -18.12 -27.81 0.58
N ILE A 143 -18.22 -26.49 0.54
CA ILE A 143 -17.71 -25.64 -0.54
C ILE A 143 -16.52 -24.85 0.01
N THR A 144 -15.34 -25.08 -0.55
CA THR A 144 -14.14 -24.28 -0.33
C THR A 144 -13.83 -23.49 -1.60
N LEU A 145 -13.85 -22.16 -1.52
CA LEU A 145 -13.57 -21.30 -2.67
C LEU A 145 -12.08 -21.30 -3.00
N PRO A 146 -11.68 -21.45 -4.28
CA PRO A 146 -10.27 -21.58 -4.65
C PRO A 146 -9.53 -20.24 -4.69
N ARG A 147 -10.23 -19.10 -4.84
CA ARG A 147 -9.61 -17.77 -4.86
C ARG A 147 -9.34 -17.29 -3.44
N ARG A 148 -8.24 -16.55 -3.27
CA ARG A 148 -7.99 -15.75 -2.06
C ARG A 148 -8.79 -14.44 -2.14
N TYR A 149 -9.43 -14.05 -1.04
CA TYR A 149 -10.21 -12.82 -0.89
C TYR A 149 -9.63 -11.92 0.19
N SER A 150 -9.92 -10.62 0.10
CA SER A 150 -9.66 -9.60 1.13
C SER A 150 -10.98 -8.95 1.55
N PHE A 151 -11.39 -9.08 2.81
CA PHE A 151 -12.74 -8.72 3.21
C PHE A 151 -12.95 -8.61 4.73
N ARG A 152 -14.06 -7.99 5.11
CA ARG A 152 -14.69 -8.15 6.44
C ARG A 152 -16.10 -8.70 6.32
N TYR A 153 -16.81 -8.36 5.25
CA TYR A 153 -18.21 -8.69 5.05
C TYR A 153 -18.37 -9.68 3.90
N VAL A 154 -19.31 -10.60 4.06
CA VAL A 154 -19.72 -11.54 3.01
C VAL A 154 -21.23 -11.57 2.93
N LYS A 155 -21.78 -11.18 1.77
CA LYS A 155 -23.20 -11.26 1.45
C LYS A 155 -23.48 -12.56 0.73
N PHE A 156 -24.47 -13.30 1.22
CA PHE A 156 -24.98 -14.53 0.63
C PHE A 156 -26.35 -14.24 0.00
N GLU A 157 -26.52 -14.60 -1.28
CA GLU A 157 -27.78 -14.44 -2.00
C GLU A 157 -28.18 -15.77 -2.61
N VAL A 158 -29.27 -16.36 -2.12
CA VAL A 158 -29.84 -17.58 -2.68
C VAL A 158 -30.60 -17.22 -3.93
N VAL A 159 -29.89 -17.15 -5.06
CA VAL A 159 -30.46 -16.73 -6.36
C VAL A 159 -31.56 -17.68 -6.81
N ASP A 160 -31.36 -18.99 -6.65
CA ASP A 160 -32.40 -19.97 -6.94
C ASP A 160 -32.29 -21.27 -6.14
N THR A 161 -33.47 -21.78 -5.77
CA THR A 161 -33.74 -23.14 -5.30
C THR A 161 -35.13 -23.51 -5.82
N SER A 162 -35.45 -24.81 -5.92
CA SER A 162 -36.84 -25.19 -6.18
C SER A 162 -37.74 -24.85 -4.98
N LYS A 163 -39.05 -24.88 -5.19
CA LYS A 163 -40.03 -24.67 -4.10
C LYS A 163 -40.07 -25.82 -3.08
N LYS A 164 -39.47 -26.97 -3.36
CA LYS A 164 -39.60 -28.19 -2.54
C LYS A 164 -38.64 -28.23 -1.35
N TYR A 165 -37.50 -27.55 -1.46
CA TYR A 165 -36.44 -27.57 -0.45
C TYR A 165 -35.93 -26.16 -0.14
N ARG A 166 -35.21 -26.06 0.97
CA ARG A 166 -34.53 -24.88 1.50
C ARG A 166 -33.09 -25.28 1.85
N ILE A 167 -32.27 -24.31 2.20
CA ILE A 167 -30.88 -24.55 2.60
C ILE A 167 -30.58 -23.96 3.97
N VAL A 168 -29.64 -24.59 4.66
CA VAL A 168 -29.06 -24.14 5.91
C VAL A 168 -27.55 -24.01 5.71
N PHE A 169 -26.97 -22.91 6.18
CA PHE A 169 -25.52 -22.70 6.16
C PHE A 169 -24.93 -23.03 7.52
N GLU A 170 -23.86 -23.82 7.52
CA GLU A 170 -23.13 -24.21 8.71
C GLU A 170 -21.63 -23.99 8.49
N ASN A 171 -20.87 -23.84 9.58
CA ASN A 171 -19.41 -23.76 9.56
C ASN A 171 -18.83 -22.82 8.49
N VAL A 172 -19.44 -21.65 8.31
CA VAL A 172 -18.85 -20.60 7.47
C VAL A 172 -17.59 -20.10 8.16
N GLU A 173 -16.46 -20.17 7.46
CA GLU A 173 -15.16 -19.79 8.01
C GLU A 173 -14.21 -19.28 6.92
N CYS A 174 -13.21 -18.53 7.34
CA CYS A 174 -12.10 -18.07 6.52
C CYS A 174 -10.82 -18.74 7.03
N ARG A 175 -10.11 -19.45 6.15
CA ARG A 175 -8.71 -19.78 6.38
C ARG A 175 -7.87 -18.57 5.99
N ALA A 176 -7.62 -17.70 6.96
CA ALA A 176 -6.82 -16.50 6.81
C ALA A 176 -5.33 -16.85 6.67
N VAL A 177 -4.59 -16.14 5.82
CA VAL A 177 -3.19 -16.41 5.48
C VAL A 177 -2.34 -15.14 5.51
N THR A 178 -1.10 -15.25 6.00
CA THR A 178 -0.11 -14.17 6.02
C THR A 178 1.30 -14.73 6.25
N SER A 179 2.36 -14.06 5.79
CA SER A 179 3.75 -14.36 6.19
C SER A 179 4.17 -13.64 7.48
N ALA A 180 3.30 -12.79 8.05
CA ALA A 180 3.55 -12.08 9.29
C ALA A 180 3.16 -12.93 10.52
N ASN A 181 4.11 -13.14 11.43
CA ASN A 181 3.81 -13.76 12.72
C ASN A 181 3.24 -12.70 13.68
N ILE A 182 1.90 -12.59 13.73
CA ILE A 182 1.19 -11.63 14.57
C ILE A 182 1.57 -11.75 16.06
N ASN A 183 1.84 -12.97 16.54
CA ASN A 183 2.20 -13.21 17.94
C ASN A 183 3.64 -12.75 18.28
N ALA A 184 4.45 -12.41 17.29
CA ALA A 184 5.82 -11.94 17.50
C ALA A 184 5.91 -10.44 17.81
N VAL A 185 4.83 -9.67 17.59
CA VAL A 185 4.81 -8.22 17.78
C VAL A 185 4.18 -7.88 19.12
N GLN A 186 4.90 -7.10 19.93
CA GLN A 186 4.36 -6.55 21.17
C GLN A 186 3.59 -5.27 20.86
N THR A 187 2.33 -5.21 21.32
CA THR A 187 1.54 -3.98 21.37
C THR A 187 2.27 -2.96 22.24
N ILE A 188 2.38 -1.72 21.76
CA ILE A 188 2.92 -0.63 22.58
C ILE A 188 1.97 -0.32 23.74
N SER A 189 2.53 -0.03 24.91
CA SER A 189 1.79 0.59 26.00
C SER A 189 1.99 2.11 25.89
N HIS A 190 0.92 2.84 25.61
CA HIS A 190 0.99 4.27 25.33
C HIS A 190 -0.04 5.05 26.17
N GLN A 191 0.34 6.23 26.69
CA GLN A 191 -0.58 7.05 27.51
C GLN A 191 -1.74 7.61 26.70
N ASP A 192 -1.50 7.87 25.41
CA ASP A 192 -2.55 8.18 24.46
C ASP A 192 -3.02 6.91 23.75
N MET A 193 -4.24 6.51 24.09
CA MET A 193 -4.92 5.34 23.53
C MET A 193 -5.17 5.45 22.03
N LEU A 194 -5.28 6.65 21.45
CA LEU A 194 -5.46 6.82 20.01
C LEU A 194 -4.19 6.45 19.25
N LEU A 195 -3.01 6.84 19.76
CA LEU A 195 -1.73 6.44 19.15
C LEU A 195 -1.49 4.94 19.28
N GLN A 196 -1.85 4.34 20.43
CA GLN A 196 -1.84 2.88 20.56
C GLN A 196 -2.75 2.22 19.51
N LYS A 197 -3.98 2.73 19.34
CA LYS A 197 -4.91 2.17 18.37
C LYS A 197 -4.43 2.33 16.93
N ILE A 198 -3.80 3.46 16.60
CA ILE A 198 -3.18 3.70 15.29
C ILE A 198 -2.06 2.68 15.03
N ASP A 199 -1.20 2.42 16.02
CA ASP A 199 -0.16 1.39 15.91
C ASP A 199 -0.75 -0.02 15.67
N GLU A 200 -1.79 -0.40 16.41
CA GLU A 200 -2.47 -1.69 16.24
C GLU A 200 -3.06 -1.87 14.82
N VAL A 201 -3.75 -0.83 14.31
CA VAL A 201 -4.35 -0.84 12.96
C VAL A 201 -3.25 -0.85 11.88
N SER A 202 -2.15 -0.14 12.10
CA SER A 202 -0.96 -0.20 11.25
C SER A 202 -0.38 -1.61 11.17
N ILE A 203 -0.17 -2.28 12.31
CA ILE A 203 0.37 -3.65 12.37
C ILE A 203 -0.57 -4.62 11.62
N LYS A 204 -1.88 -4.50 11.84
CA LYS A 204 -2.87 -5.31 11.13
C LYS A 204 -2.84 -5.09 9.61
N THR A 205 -2.75 -3.83 9.18
CA THR A 205 -2.64 -3.48 7.75
C THR A 205 -1.40 -4.11 7.12
N LEU A 206 -0.26 -4.02 7.79
CA LEU A 206 0.99 -4.61 7.31
C LEU A 206 0.89 -6.14 7.25
N ALA A 207 0.35 -6.78 8.29
CA ALA A 207 0.22 -8.24 8.34
C ALA A 207 -0.61 -8.78 7.16
N ASP A 208 -1.72 -8.13 6.83
CA ASP A 208 -2.61 -8.58 5.77
C ASP A 208 -2.00 -8.41 4.37
N CYS A 209 -1.12 -7.41 4.19
CA CYS A 209 -0.33 -7.19 2.97
C CYS A 209 0.93 -8.07 2.87
N MET A 210 1.42 -8.62 3.99
CA MET A 210 2.57 -9.54 4.01
C MET A 210 2.14 -10.95 3.60
N GLN A 211 2.50 -11.33 2.38
CA GLN A 211 2.16 -12.62 1.76
C GLN A 211 3.46 -13.27 1.24
N GLU A 212 3.46 -13.88 0.05
CA GLU A 212 4.70 -14.36 -0.62
C GLU A 212 5.66 -13.22 -0.99
N VAL A 213 5.13 -12.00 -1.03
CA VAL A 213 5.81 -10.71 -1.18
C VAL A 213 5.13 -9.69 -0.25
N PHE A 214 5.70 -8.49 -0.16
CA PHE A 214 4.98 -7.32 0.36
C PHE A 214 4.01 -6.82 -0.71
N GLU A 215 2.75 -7.27 -0.65
CA GLU A 215 1.70 -6.76 -1.55
C GLU A 215 1.36 -5.32 -1.19
N ASP A 216 0.99 -4.50 -2.17
CA ASP A 216 0.47 -3.15 -1.97
C ASP A 216 -0.86 -3.20 -1.21
N GLY A 217 -1.81 -3.98 -1.71
CA GLY A 217 -3.11 -4.26 -1.11
C GLY A 217 -3.62 -5.67 -1.46
N PRO A 218 -4.22 -6.41 -0.50
CA PRO A 218 -4.55 -7.81 -0.67
C PRO A 218 -5.84 -8.06 -1.46
N LYS A 219 -6.74 -7.05 -1.56
CA LYS A 219 -7.85 -7.06 -2.53
C LYS A 219 -7.30 -6.82 -3.93
N ARG A 220 -6.54 -5.74 -4.05
CA ARG A 220 -5.96 -5.16 -5.26
C ARG A 220 -4.78 -4.26 -4.84
N ASP A 221 -3.66 -4.23 -5.56
CA ASP A 221 -3.36 -4.99 -6.78
C ASP A 221 -2.82 -6.41 -6.53
N ARG A 222 -2.62 -6.80 -5.27
CA ARG A 222 -1.97 -8.04 -4.84
C ARG A 222 -0.54 -8.15 -5.37
N ARG A 223 0.16 -7.02 -5.48
CA ARG A 223 1.40 -6.92 -6.24
C ARG A 223 2.50 -6.22 -5.48
N LEU A 224 3.74 -6.61 -5.76
CA LEU A 224 4.92 -5.98 -5.20
C LEU A 224 5.27 -4.72 -5.98
N TRP A 225 4.98 -3.55 -5.40
CA TRP A 225 5.37 -2.24 -5.91
C TRP A 225 6.53 -1.66 -5.10
N LEU A 226 7.49 -1.03 -5.78
CA LEU A 226 8.76 -0.63 -5.15
C LEU A 226 8.62 0.55 -4.18
N GLY A 227 7.73 1.52 -4.49
CA GLY A 227 7.40 2.62 -3.58
C GLY A 227 6.73 2.12 -2.29
N ASP A 228 5.78 1.20 -2.42
CA ASP A 228 5.10 0.55 -1.30
C ASP A 228 6.07 -0.30 -0.48
N LEU A 229 6.91 -1.12 -1.14
CA LEU A 229 7.92 -1.96 -0.49
C LEU A 229 8.79 -1.16 0.47
N ARG A 230 9.27 0.02 0.05
CA ARG A 230 10.10 0.88 0.91
C ARG A 230 9.41 1.18 2.24
N LEU A 231 8.15 1.62 2.19
CA LEU A 231 7.39 1.98 3.39
C LEU A 231 7.01 0.76 4.23
N GLN A 232 6.66 -0.34 3.58
CA GLN A 232 6.38 -1.61 4.25
C GLN A 232 7.60 -2.16 4.98
N ALA A 233 8.79 -2.07 4.38
CA ALA A 233 10.04 -2.49 4.99
C ALA A 233 10.35 -1.69 6.27
N LEU A 234 10.15 -0.37 6.25
CA LEU A 234 10.31 0.49 7.43
C LEU A 234 9.39 0.07 8.58
N ALA A 235 8.10 -0.17 8.28
CA ALA A 235 7.15 -0.67 9.26
C ALA A 235 7.51 -2.07 9.78
N ASN A 236 7.99 -2.96 8.89
CA ASN A 236 8.45 -4.29 9.24
C ASN A 236 9.62 -4.29 10.23
N TYR A 237 10.62 -3.41 10.06
CA TYR A 237 11.79 -3.38 10.95
C TYR A 237 11.43 -3.08 12.42
N GLU A 238 10.38 -2.29 12.63
CA GLU A 238 9.88 -1.92 13.96
C GLU A 238 8.81 -2.89 14.50
N THR A 239 8.38 -3.88 13.70
CA THR A 239 7.30 -4.82 14.04
C THR A 239 7.73 -6.28 13.83
N PHE A 240 7.38 -6.88 12.69
CA PHE A 240 7.53 -8.32 12.43
C PHE A 240 8.98 -8.77 12.23
N ARG A 241 9.85 -7.87 11.74
CA ARG A 241 11.26 -8.15 11.45
C ARG A 241 11.45 -9.36 10.53
N THR A 242 10.52 -9.58 9.61
CA THR A 242 10.60 -10.59 8.54
C THR A 242 11.54 -10.12 7.44
N ASN A 243 12.81 -9.92 7.81
CA ASN A 243 13.80 -9.26 6.96
C ASN A 243 14.17 -10.10 5.73
N ASP A 244 14.02 -11.42 5.80
CA ASP A 244 14.19 -12.31 4.64
C ASP A 244 13.17 -12.04 3.54
N LEU A 245 11.95 -11.60 3.88
CA LEU A 245 10.97 -11.17 2.88
C LEU A 245 11.40 -9.88 2.19
N VAL A 246 12.04 -8.95 2.92
CA VAL A 246 12.58 -7.72 2.30
C VAL A 246 13.73 -8.08 1.36
N LYS A 247 14.62 -8.97 1.82
CA LYS A 247 15.72 -9.52 1.00
C LYS A 247 15.18 -10.16 -0.28
N ARG A 248 14.17 -11.04 -0.17
CA ARG A 248 13.47 -11.65 -1.32
C ARG A 248 13.01 -10.59 -2.30
N CYS A 249 12.27 -9.60 -1.83
CA CYS A 249 11.71 -8.55 -2.69
C CYS A 249 12.81 -7.74 -3.41
N LEU A 250 13.92 -7.42 -2.73
CA LEU A 250 15.07 -6.75 -3.34
C LEU A 250 15.71 -7.59 -4.47
N TYR A 251 15.85 -8.91 -4.28
CA TYR A 251 16.32 -9.82 -5.33
C TYR A 251 15.31 -9.96 -6.47
N LEU A 252 14.00 -9.99 -6.21
CA LEU A 252 12.98 -10.07 -7.26
C LEU A 252 13.09 -8.88 -8.22
N PHE A 253 13.25 -7.64 -7.73
CA PHE A 253 13.46 -6.48 -8.60
C PHE A 253 14.80 -6.52 -9.34
N ALA A 254 15.88 -6.96 -8.68
CA ALA A 254 17.19 -7.08 -9.31
C ALA A 254 17.30 -8.26 -10.29
N GLY A 255 16.41 -9.24 -10.19
CA GLY A 255 16.37 -10.41 -11.06
C GLY A 255 15.84 -10.10 -12.46
N VAL A 256 15.13 -8.98 -12.64
CA VAL A 256 14.47 -8.60 -13.89
C VAL A 256 14.60 -7.10 -14.22
N PRO A 257 15.80 -6.50 -14.26
CA PRO A 257 15.98 -5.17 -14.83
C PRO A 257 15.79 -5.18 -16.35
N ASN A 258 15.54 -4.02 -16.96
CA ASN A 258 15.65 -3.89 -18.41
C ASN A 258 17.12 -3.92 -18.88
N ASP A 259 17.32 -3.90 -20.20
CA ASP A 259 18.63 -3.88 -20.87
C ASP A 259 19.55 -2.73 -20.46
N SER A 260 18.98 -1.58 -20.07
CA SER A 260 19.73 -0.46 -19.50
C SER A 260 20.10 -0.64 -18.02
N GLY A 261 19.61 -1.69 -17.36
CA GLY A 261 19.78 -1.97 -15.93
C GLY A 261 18.75 -1.28 -15.03
N LYS A 262 17.68 -0.71 -15.58
CA LYS A 262 16.62 -0.05 -14.82
C LYS A 262 15.70 -1.07 -14.18
N VAL A 263 15.44 -0.94 -12.88
CA VAL A 263 14.45 -1.80 -12.19
C VAL A 263 13.02 -1.36 -12.50
N PRO A 264 12.08 -2.31 -12.70
CA PRO A 264 10.68 -1.99 -12.96
C PRO A 264 10.01 -1.38 -11.72
N ALA A 265 8.89 -0.69 -11.91
CA ALA A 265 8.12 -0.12 -10.80
C ALA A 265 7.43 -1.19 -9.94
N ASN A 266 7.07 -2.32 -10.55
CA ASN A 266 6.48 -3.47 -9.89
C ASN A 266 6.84 -4.79 -10.61
N VAL A 267 6.61 -5.91 -9.92
CA VAL A 267 6.84 -7.26 -10.43
C VAL A 267 5.66 -8.18 -10.10
N PHE A 268 5.41 -9.14 -11.00
CA PHE A 268 4.50 -10.25 -10.81
C PHE A 268 5.31 -11.49 -10.44
N VAL A 269 4.84 -12.28 -9.46
CA VAL A 269 5.52 -13.53 -9.04
C VAL A 269 4.80 -14.80 -9.49
N ALA A 270 3.62 -14.68 -10.12
CA ALA A 270 2.82 -15.79 -10.60
C ALA A 270 2.41 -15.62 -12.08
N PRO A 271 2.44 -16.69 -12.91
CA PRO A 271 2.90 -18.05 -12.58
C PRO A 271 4.42 -18.19 -12.48
N LYS A 272 5.16 -17.11 -12.79
CA LYS A 272 6.62 -16.98 -12.63
C LYS A 272 6.95 -15.50 -12.44
N LEU A 273 8.21 -15.19 -12.12
CA LEU A 273 8.68 -13.81 -12.04
C LEU A 273 8.61 -13.12 -13.42
N ILE A 274 7.88 -12.00 -13.47
CA ILE A 274 7.74 -11.14 -14.65
C ILE A 274 7.81 -9.69 -14.17
N ALA A 275 8.71 -8.89 -14.75
CA ALA A 275 8.69 -7.44 -14.56
C ALA A 275 7.51 -6.83 -15.31
N ASP A 276 6.94 -5.77 -14.75
CA ASP A 276 6.02 -4.92 -15.49
C ASP A 276 6.75 -4.02 -16.50
N ASP A 277 6.03 -3.51 -17.51
CA ASP A 277 6.58 -2.57 -18.51
C ASP A 277 6.53 -1.10 -18.05
N ILE A 278 6.20 -0.88 -16.77
CA ILE A 278 6.08 0.43 -16.12
C ILE A 278 7.36 0.76 -15.36
N TYR A 279 7.91 1.96 -15.63
CA TYR A 279 9.11 2.47 -14.97
C TYR A 279 8.88 3.87 -14.42
N ILE A 280 9.02 4.02 -13.11
CA ILE A 280 8.73 5.25 -12.39
C ILE A 280 10.04 5.76 -11.77
N PHE A 281 10.41 7.01 -12.07
CA PHE A 281 11.72 7.58 -11.69
C PHE A 281 12.05 7.45 -10.20
N ASP A 282 11.15 7.90 -9.34
CA ASP A 282 11.30 7.84 -7.88
C ASP A 282 11.26 6.40 -7.36
N TYR A 283 10.47 5.51 -7.97
CA TYR A 283 10.43 4.11 -7.54
C TYR A 283 11.77 3.41 -7.83
N SER A 284 12.34 3.60 -9.03
CA SER A 284 13.67 3.06 -9.34
C SER A 284 14.72 3.56 -8.34
N LEU A 285 14.69 4.85 -7.99
CA LEU A 285 15.58 5.40 -6.95
C LEU A 285 15.31 4.81 -5.55
N PHE A 286 14.05 4.52 -5.20
CA PHE A 286 13.72 3.84 -3.94
C PHE A 286 14.24 2.40 -3.83
N TYR A 287 14.75 1.80 -4.91
CA TYR A 287 15.58 0.60 -4.79
C TYR A 287 16.81 0.86 -3.91
N VAL A 288 17.47 2.00 -4.12
CA VAL A 288 18.63 2.44 -3.31
C VAL A 288 18.22 2.65 -1.86
N SER A 289 17.11 3.36 -1.63
CA SER A 289 16.59 3.59 -0.27
C SER A 289 16.25 2.29 0.45
N THR A 290 15.56 1.37 -0.23
CA THR A 290 15.19 0.08 0.35
C THR A 290 16.42 -0.76 0.67
N LEU A 291 17.44 -0.80 -0.21
CA LEU A 291 18.69 -1.50 0.05
C LEU A 291 19.49 -0.86 1.21
N HIS A 292 19.51 0.48 1.27
CA HIS A 292 20.12 1.23 2.37
C HIS A 292 19.48 0.86 3.70
N ASP A 293 18.16 0.99 3.80
CA ASP A 293 17.43 0.73 5.05
C ASP A 293 17.52 -0.75 5.45
N TYR A 294 17.46 -1.67 4.49
CA TYR A 294 17.70 -3.09 4.70
C TYR A 294 19.07 -3.35 5.30
N TYR A 295 20.14 -2.84 4.70
CA TYR A 295 21.49 -3.06 5.22
C TYR A 295 21.65 -2.49 6.62
N PHE A 296 21.14 -1.28 6.89
CA PHE A 296 21.25 -0.68 8.23
C PHE A 296 20.41 -1.40 9.29
N ALA A 297 19.32 -2.06 8.89
CA ALA A 297 18.49 -2.89 9.78
C ALA A 297 19.07 -4.29 10.04
N THR A 298 19.73 -4.93 9.05
CA THR A 298 20.16 -6.34 9.14
C THR A 298 21.66 -6.53 9.28
N LYS A 299 22.46 -5.56 8.82
CA LYS A 299 23.92 -5.66 8.64
C LYS A 299 24.36 -6.79 7.71
N ASP A 300 23.49 -7.23 6.80
CA ASP A 300 23.81 -8.22 5.77
C ASP A 300 24.68 -7.60 4.66
N LEU A 301 25.99 -7.66 4.86
CA LEU A 301 26.99 -7.14 3.93
C LEU A 301 27.09 -7.94 2.62
N GLU A 302 26.74 -9.23 2.64
CA GLU A 302 26.77 -10.08 1.45
C GLU A 302 25.70 -9.62 0.45
N THR A 303 24.46 -9.49 0.93
CA THR A 303 23.35 -8.95 0.12
C THR A 303 23.66 -7.54 -0.37
N LEU A 304 24.23 -6.68 0.48
CA LEU A 304 24.62 -5.33 0.06
C LEU A 304 25.61 -5.36 -1.10
N LYS A 305 26.66 -6.20 -1.02
CA LYS A 305 27.67 -6.32 -2.08
C LYS A 305 27.07 -6.80 -3.39
N GLU A 306 26.18 -7.78 -3.34
CA GLU A 306 25.57 -8.35 -4.54
C GLU A 306 24.58 -7.40 -5.22
N LEU A 307 23.80 -6.66 -4.44
CA LEU A 307 22.74 -5.78 -4.95
C LEU A 307 23.19 -4.33 -5.18
N TRP A 308 24.38 -3.95 -4.68
CA TRP A 308 24.94 -2.61 -4.88
C TRP A 308 25.04 -2.20 -6.35
N PRO A 309 25.52 -3.03 -7.29
CA PRO A 309 25.56 -2.67 -8.71
C PRO A 309 24.18 -2.28 -9.26
N THR A 310 23.12 -3.02 -8.90
CA THR A 310 21.75 -2.70 -9.29
C THR A 310 21.31 -1.36 -8.71
N ALA A 311 21.57 -1.11 -7.43
CA ALA A 311 21.22 0.15 -6.77
C ALA A 311 21.95 1.35 -7.38
N TYR A 312 23.28 1.26 -7.53
CA TYR A 312 24.09 2.32 -8.10
C TYR A 312 23.68 2.64 -9.55
N ARG A 313 23.31 1.63 -10.34
CA ARG A 313 22.82 1.85 -11.71
C ARG A 313 21.55 2.71 -11.76
N GLN A 314 20.68 2.65 -10.75
CA GLN A 314 19.49 3.50 -10.71
C GLN A 314 19.85 4.98 -10.54
N ILE A 315 20.92 5.28 -9.80
CA ILE A 315 21.45 6.64 -9.66
C ILE A 315 22.05 7.10 -10.98
N GLU A 316 22.88 6.28 -11.63
CA GLU A 316 23.46 6.63 -12.92
C GLU A 316 22.40 7.00 -13.96
N LEU A 317 21.35 6.18 -14.09
CA LEU A 317 20.22 6.44 -14.97
C LEU A 317 19.43 7.70 -14.57
N ALA A 318 19.33 8.00 -13.27
CA ALA A 318 18.67 9.22 -12.82
C ALA A 318 19.50 10.49 -13.11
N LEU A 319 20.83 10.40 -13.01
CA LEU A 319 21.76 11.48 -13.34
C LEU A 319 21.73 11.83 -14.84
N GLU A 320 21.51 10.84 -15.71
CA GLU A 320 21.31 11.07 -17.15
C GLU A 320 20.12 11.99 -17.46
N ARG A 321 19.18 12.18 -16.51
CA ARG A 321 18.02 13.05 -16.65
C ARG A 321 18.28 14.51 -16.29
N LEU A 322 19.42 14.83 -15.69
CA LEU A 322 19.77 16.21 -15.37
C LEU A 322 20.00 17.03 -16.65
N ASP A 323 19.62 18.30 -16.60
CA ASP A 323 19.98 19.30 -17.61
C ASP A 323 21.37 19.89 -17.36
N GLU A 324 21.76 20.83 -18.21
CA GLU A 324 23.02 21.55 -18.11
C GLU A 324 23.21 22.33 -16.80
N ASN A 325 22.12 22.58 -16.06
CA ASN A 325 22.11 23.25 -14.77
C ASN A 325 22.05 22.26 -13.60
N SER A 326 22.17 20.94 -13.85
CA SER A 326 22.02 19.90 -12.83
C SER A 326 20.62 19.84 -12.20
N ILE A 327 19.58 20.23 -12.96
CA ILE A 327 18.17 20.10 -12.59
C ILE A 327 17.52 18.96 -13.38
N VAL A 328 16.74 18.11 -12.72
CA VAL A 328 15.94 17.07 -13.38
C VAL A 328 15.05 17.70 -14.44
N LYS A 329 15.13 17.21 -15.69
CA LYS A 329 14.26 17.69 -16.77
C LYS A 329 12.81 17.32 -16.51
N ASP A 330 11.91 18.29 -16.63
CA ASP A 330 10.47 18.05 -16.68
C ASP A 330 10.04 17.79 -18.13
N SER A 331 9.22 16.77 -18.36
CA SER A 331 8.71 16.44 -19.70
C SER A 331 7.40 15.66 -19.64
N SER A 332 6.53 15.86 -20.63
CA SER A 332 5.19 15.26 -20.66
C SER A 332 5.20 13.73 -20.82
N ASP A 333 6.29 13.19 -21.36
CA ASP A 333 6.52 11.75 -21.55
C ASP A 333 7.20 11.10 -20.35
N TRP A 334 7.57 11.86 -19.31
CA TRP A 334 8.25 11.33 -18.14
C TRP A 334 7.32 11.04 -16.99
N TRP A 335 7.51 9.86 -16.42
CA TRP A 335 6.76 9.45 -15.26
C TRP A 335 7.62 9.45 -13.98
N SER A 336 7.22 10.30 -13.04
CA SER A 336 7.51 10.18 -11.61
C SER A 336 6.17 10.07 -10.87
N PHE A 337 6.09 9.30 -9.79
CA PHE A 337 4.87 9.09 -9.03
C PHE A 337 4.67 10.23 -8.03
N ILE A 338 5.49 10.31 -6.98
CA ILE A 338 5.42 11.27 -5.86
C ILE A 338 4.11 11.23 -5.05
N ASP A 339 2.96 11.50 -5.69
CA ASP A 339 1.62 11.45 -5.09
C ASP A 339 0.55 11.35 -6.19
N TRP A 340 -0.66 10.93 -5.83
CA TRP A 340 -1.85 10.91 -6.70
C TRP A 340 -2.51 12.30 -6.87
N GLN A 341 -1.84 13.37 -6.41
CA GLN A 341 -2.36 14.73 -6.48
C GLN A 341 -2.44 15.24 -7.92
N GLU A 342 -3.65 15.55 -8.39
CA GLU A 342 -3.87 16.14 -9.71
C GLU A 342 -3.20 17.53 -9.80
N GLY A 343 -2.60 17.80 -10.97
CA GLY A 343 -1.93 19.06 -11.25
C GLY A 343 -0.56 19.24 -10.58
N LEU A 344 -0.05 18.24 -9.85
CA LEU A 344 1.28 18.31 -9.24
C LEU A 344 2.38 18.28 -10.32
N ASN A 345 3.17 19.35 -10.39
CA ASN A 345 4.45 19.33 -11.11
C ASN A 345 5.48 18.55 -10.28
N LYS A 346 6.20 17.63 -10.93
CA LYS A 346 7.04 16.64 -10.23
C LYS A 346 8.54 16.90 -10.31
N GLN A 347 8.98 17.94 -11.03
CA GLN A 347 10.40 18.26 -11.20
C GLN A 347 11.15 18.39 -9.86
N THR A 348 10.70 19.30 -9.01
CA THR A 348 11.34 19.62 -7.73
C THR A 348 11.26 18.50 -6.69
N PRO A 349 10.13 17.81 -6.46
CA PRO A 349 10.13 16.66 -5.56
C PRO A 349 11.01 15.51 -6.08
N SER A 350 11.09 15.27 -7.40
CA SER A 350 12.00 14.26 -7.95
C SER A 350 13.48 14.65 -7.83
N GLN A 351 13.82 15.94 -8.00
CA GLN A 351 15.16 16.47 -7.70
C GLN A 351 15.55 16.16 -6.25
N ALA A 352 14.64 16.41 -5.31
CA ALA A 352 14.86 16.13 -3.91
C ALA A 352 14.98 14.62 -3.61
N VAL A 353 14.17 13.75 -4.25
CA VAL A 353 14.33 12.29 -4.15
C VAL A 353 15.71 11.83 -4.64
N LEU A 354 16.22 12.42 -5.73
CA LEU A 354 17.57 12.14 -6.22
C LEU A 354 18.64 12.53 -5.20
N ILE A 355 18.57 13.73 -4.62
CA ILE A 355 19.49 14.18 -3.55
C ILE A 355 19.43 13.23 -2.35
N TYR A 356 18.22 12.89 -1.90
CA TYR A 356 17.96 11.99 -0.79
C TYR A 356 18.63 10.62 -1.01
N THR A 357 18.47 10.03 -2.19
CA THR A 357 19.01 8.71 -2.52
C THR A 357 20.52 8.72 -2.77
N ILE A 358 21.09 9.79 -3.34
CA ILE A 358 22.55 9.94 -3.45
C ILE A 358 23.19 9.99 -2.06
N LYS A 359 22.59 10.72 -1.09
CA LYS A 359 23.07 10.75 0.29
C LYS A 359 23.08 9.36 0.93
N GLN A 360 22.04 8.56 0.70
CA GLN A 360 21.98 7.17 1.16
C GLN A 360 23.02 6.28 0.47
N ALA A 361 23.21 6.45 -0.84
CA ALA A 361 24.22 5.72 -1.60
C ALA A 361 25.64 6.03 -1.14
N ILE A 362 25.96 7.29 -0.82
CA ILE A 362 27.26 7.65 -0.25
C ILE A 362 27.51 6.84 1.04
N ARG A 363 26.52 6.73 1.93
CA ARG A 363 26.65 5.89 3.14
C ARG A 363 26.89 4.42 2.80
N LEU A 364 26.21 3.87 1.80
CA LEU A 364 26.46 2.50 1.35
C LEU A 364 27.88 2.32 0.78
N THR A 365 28.39 3.30 0.02
CA THR A 365 29.76 3.24 -0.50
C THR A 365 30.81 3.26 0.60
N GLU A 366 30.53 3.89 1.75
CA GLU A 366 31.43 3.87 2.91
C GLU A 366 31.54 2.47 3.51
N GLU A 367 30.42 1.79 3.69
CA GLU A 367 30.36 0.42 4.21
C GLU A 367 31.01 -0.58 3.26
N LEU A 368 30.92 -0.33 1.95
CA LEU A 368 31.52 -1.15 0.89
C LEU A 368 32.99 -0.82 0.60
N ASN A 369 33.51 0.32 1.08
CA ASN A 369 34.75 0.92 0.58
C ASN A 369 34.77 1.07 -0.96
N ALA A 370 33.63 1.48 -1.54
CA ALA A 370 33.42 1.56 -2.97
C ALA A 370 34.08 2.82 -3.58
N LEU A 371 34.62 2.71 -4.79
CA LEU A 371 35.37 3.79 -5.46
C LEU A 371 34.45 4.94 -5.92
N GLU A 372 33.16 4.65 -6.07
CA GLU A 372 32.11 5.56 -6.52
C GLU A 372 31.86 6.70 -5.52
N LYS A 373 32.29 6.56 -4.25
CA LYS A 373 32.06 7.53 -3.17
C LYS A 373 32.43 8.97 -3.60
N ASN A 374 33.64 9.16 -4.12
CA ASN A 374 34.12 10.50 -4.48
C ASN A 374 33.31 11.13 -5.61
N LYS A 375 32.91 10.33 -6.60
CA LYS A 375 32.07 10.79 -7.72
C LYS A 375 30.70 11.23 -7.21
N LEU A 376 30.08 10.44 -6.33
CA LEU A 376 28.78 10.76 -5.74
C LEU A 376 28.83 12.01 -4.88
N VAL A 377 29.89 12.22 -4.08
CA VAL A 377 30.05 13.43 -3.24
C VAL A 377 30.16 14.69 -4.09
N VAL A 378 30.95 14.68 -5.17
CA VAL A 378 31.07 15.83 -6.08
C VAL A 378 29.74 16.12 -6.76
N CYS A 379 29.10 15.08 -7.31
CA CYS A 379 27.82 15.21 -7.99
C CYS A 379 26.72 15.72 -7.06
N LEU A 380 26.67 15.23 -5.81
CA LEU A 380 25.72 15.71 -4.80
C LEU A 380 25.87 17.21 -4.56
N ALA A 381 27.10 17.69 -4.38
CA ALA A 381 27.36 19.11 -4.11
C ALA A 381 26.90 20.01 -5.28
N GLU A 382 27.14 19.58 -6.52
CA GLU A 382 26.68 20.29 -7.73
C GLU A 382 25.14 20.35 -7.79
N ILE A 383 24.47 19.23 -7.56
CA ILE A 383 22.99 19.12 -7.59
C ILE A 383 22.35 19.96 -6.46
N GLU A 384 22.91 19.95 -5.25
CA GLU A 384 22.39 20.74 -4.12
C GLU A 384 22.55 22.24 -4.36
N GLU A 385 23.69 22.66 -4.92
CA GLU A 385 23.92 24.07 -5.24
C GLU A 385 22.98 24.56 -6.35
N ALA A 386 22.83 23.76 -7.42
CA ALA A 386 21.86 24.02 -8.47
C ALA A 386 20.42 24.12 -7.92
N THR A 387 20.05 23.19 -7.02
CA THR A 387 18.72 23.16 -6.40
C THR A 387 18.42 24.46 -5.65
N LYS A 388 19.36 24.95 -4.83
CA LYS A 388 19.19 26.23 -4.12
C LYS A 388 19.22 27.42 -5.08
N THR A 389 19.98 27.36 -6.17
CA THR A 389 20.11 28.47 -7.13
C THR A 389 18.87 28.63 -7.99
N TYR A 390 18.31 27.52 -8.48
CA TYR A 390 17.27 27.54 -9.53
C TYR A 390 15.88 27.20 -9.03
N LEU A 391 15.75 26.43 -7.94
CA LEU A 391 14.44 25.98 -7.45
C LEU A 391 13.99 26.71 -6.19
N TRP A 392 14.84 27.45 -5.50
CA TRP A 392 14.43 28.28 -4.36
C TRP A 392 13.97 29.67 -4.81
N ASP A 393 12.75 30.05 -4.44
CA ASP A 393 12.23 31.40 -4.68
C ASP A 393 12.40 32.26 -3.42
N GLU A 394 13.28 33.26 -3.47
CA GLU A 394 13.55 34.15 -2.33
C GLU A 394 12.36 35.03 -1.92
N LYS A 395 11.39 35.28 -2.80
CA LYS A 395 10.23 36.14 -2.47
C LYS A 395 9.16 35.34 -1.75
N GLN A 396 8.86 34.15 -2.25
CA GLN A 396 7.88 33.22 -1.70
C GLN A 396 8.44 32.43 -0.53
N GLN A 397 9.78 32.33 -0.45
CA GLN A 397 10.50 31.51 0.51
C GLN A 397 10.02 30.05 0.46
N PHE A 398 9.87 29.54 -0.76
CA PHE A 398 9.48 28.16 -1.05
C PHE A 398 10.31 27.63 -2.21
N PHE A 399 10.39 26.32 -2.31
CA PHE A 399 10.86 25.68 -3.53
C PHE A 399 9.73 25.66 -4.58
N ILE A 400 10.04 26.13 -5.78
CA ILE A 400 9.16 26.16 -6.94
C ILE A 400 9.45 24.95 -7.86
N SER A 401 8.47 24.55 -8.67
CA SER A 401 8.57 23.39 -9.57
C SER A 401 8.01 23.70 -10.96
N GLY A 402 8.74 23.29 -12.00
CA GLY A 402 8.33 23.45 -13.40
C GLY A 402 8.35 24.89 -13.90
N SER A 403 8.05 25.07 -15.19
CA SER A 403 8.05 26.39 -15.85
C SER A 403 7.08 27.39 -15.22
N ASP A 404 6.00 26.90 -14.62
CA ASP A 404 4.96 27.72 -14.00
C ASP A 404 5.31 28.14 -12.57
N CYS A 405 6.51 27.81 -12.10
CA CYS A 405 6.99 28.12 -10.74
C CYS A 405 6.02 27.63 -9.65
N GLN A 406 5.46 26.44 -9.81
CA GLN A 406 4.42 25.90 -8.92
C GLN A 406 4.98 25.65 -7.52
N VAL A 407 4.28 26.12 -6.49
CA VAL A 407 4.55 25.78 -5.10
C VAL A 407 3.60 24.66 -4.66
N SER A 408 4.15 23.51 -4.28
CA SER A 408 3.39 22.33 -3.82
C SER A 408 3.90 21.79 -2.49
N TRP A 409 3.05 21.09 -1.75
CA TRP A 409 3.44 20.42 -0.50
C TRP A 409 4.54 19.39 -0.73
N ALA A 410 4.41 18.59 -1.79
CA ALA A 410 5.38 17.55 -2.13
C ALA A 410 6.80 18.11 -2.33
N SER A 411 6.94 19.25 -3.02
CA SER A 411 8.23 19.90 -3.22
C SER A 411 8.90 20.25 -1.89
N GLN A 412 8.16 20.85 -0.95
CA GLN A 412 8.73 21.29 0.31
C GLN A 412 9.10 20.10 1.21
N ILE A 413 8.20 19.12 1.30
CA ILE A 413 8.39 17.93 2.13
C ILE A 413 9.63 17.15 1.68
N TRP A 414 9.75 16.88 0.37
CA TRP A 414 10.90 16.15 -0.13
C TRP A 414 12.20 16.93 0.02
N MET A 415 12.20 18.26 -0.14
CA MET A 415 13.40 19.08 0.11
C MET A 415 13.87 19.04 1.57
N VAL A 416 12.92 19.02 2.52
CA VAL A 416 13.22 18.84 3.94
C VAL A 416 13.83 17.45 4.19
N LEU A 417 13.24 16.40 3.64
CA LEU A 417 13.75 15.02 3.79
C LEU A 417 15.12 14.84 3.13
N ALA A 418 15.33 15.46 1.97
CA ALA A 418 16.60 15.49 1.27
C ALA A 418 17.67 16.26 2.05
N GLY A 419 17.29 17.11 3.01
CA GLY A 419 18.21 17.88 3.84
C GLY A 419 19.02 18.90 3.04
N VAL A 420 18.37 19.59 2.08
CA VAL A 420 19.00 20.62 1.24
C VAL A 420 19.24 21.91 2.05
N LEU A 421 18.30 22.27 2.92
CA LEU A 421 18.45 23.38 3.87
C LEU A 421 18.93 22.87 5.23
N THR A 422 19.40 23.79 6.07
CA THR A 422 19.74 23.48 7.47
C THR A 422 18.49 23.06 8.26
N LYS A 423 18.67 22.42 9.42
CA LYS A 423 17.56 22.00 10.28
C LYS A 423 16.64 23.15 10.70
N GLU A 424 17.21 24.32 10.99
CA GLU A 424 16.43 25.49 11.40
C GLU A 424 15.65 26.09 10.23
N GLU A 425 16.25 26.17 9.04
CA GLU A 425 15.56 26.59 7.82
C GLU A 425 14.44 25.63 7.42
N ASN A 426 14.67 24.31 7.53
CA ASN A 426 13.65 23.28 7.31
C ASN A 426 12.47 23.44 8.30
N LYS A 427 12.76 23.71 9.57
CA LYS A 427 11.72 23.99 10.57
C LYS A 427 10.90 25.22 10.18
N GLN A 428 11.54 26.30 9.73
CA GLN A 428 10.85 27.49 9.25
C GLN A 428 10.01 27.21 8.00
N LEU A 429 10.54 26.45 7.05
CA LEU A 429 9.85 26.02 5.84
C LEU A 429 8.60 25.20 6.16
N MET A 430 8.70 24.21 7.06
CA MET A 430 7.55 23.40 7.49
C MET A 430 6.50 24.24 8.22
N ASN A 431 6.93 25.17 9.08
CA ASN A 431 6.03 26.09 9.76
C ASN A 431 5.29 27.02 8.79
N ARG A 432 5.97 27.49 7.75
CA ARG A 432 5.38 28.27 6.66
C ARG A 432 4.40 27.44 5.84
N LEU A 433 4.78 26.22 5.46
CA LEU A 433 3.93 25.28 4.70
C LEU A 433 2.58 25.04 5.40
N LEU A 434 2.62 24.74 6.70
CA LEU A 434 1.42 24.50 7.51
C LEU A 434 0.54 25.76 7.69
N LYS A 435 1.15 26.95 7.65
CA LYS A 435 0.45 28.23 7.77
C LYS A 435 -0.20 28.65 6.45
N GLU A 436 0.56 28.65 5.36
CA GLU A 436 0.16 29.20 4.07
C GLU A 436 -0.64 28.22 3.22
N LYS A 437 -0.41 26.90 3.40
CA LYS A 437 -1.13 25.81 2.76
C LYS A 437 -1.29 26.01 1.24
N PRO A 438 -0.19 25.86 0.46
CA PRO A 438 -0.23 25.93 -0.99
C PRO A 438 -1.36 25.07 -1.59
N VAL A 439 -1.90 25.52 -2.73
CA VAL A 439 -3.11 24.93 -3.35
C VAL A 439 -2.90 23.47 -3.74
N VAL A 440 -1.71 23.13 -4.25
CA VAL A 440 -1.36 21.75 -4.61
C VAL A 440 -0.96 20.98 -3.36
N GLY A 441 -1.96 20.32 -2.77
CA GLY A 441 -1.88 19.61 -1.49
C GLY A 441 -1.33 18.19 -1.57
N ILE A 442 -1.84 17.34 -0.68
CA ILE A 442 -1.51 15.91 -0.57
C ILE A 442 -2.79 15.11 -0.80
N ALA A 443 -2.71 14.04 -1.60
CA ALA A 443 -3.83 13.16 -1.93
C ALA A 443 -3.81 11.80 -1.19
N THR A 444 -2.64 11.33 -0.76
CA THR A 444 -2.48 9.95 -0.26
C THR A 444 -1.86 9.87 1.14
N PRO A 445 -2.19 8.82 1.91
CA PRO A 445 -1.45 8.48 3.12
C PRO A 445 0.05 8.25 2.86
N TYR A 446 0.42 7.77 1.66
CA TYR A 446 1.81 7.64 1.22
C TYR A 446 2.57 8.96 1.34
N MET A 447 2.02 10.06 0.83
CA MET A 447 2.68 11.37 0.94
C MET A 447 2.51 11.98 2.34
N TYR A 448 1.45 11.65 3.08
CA TYR A 448 1.31 12.01 4.50
C TYR A 448 2.39 11.38 5.40
N HIS A 449 2.86 10.16 5.11
CA HIS A 449 4.03 9.58 5.79
C HIS A 449 5.23 10.54 5.74
N HIS A 450 5.54 11.01 4.53
CA HIS A 450 6.67 11.90 4.28
C HIS A 450 6.46 13.27 4.94
N LEU A 451 5.22 13.80 4.97
CA LEU A 451 4.90 15.02 5.73
C LEU A 451 5.25 14.86 7.22
N VAL A 452 4.81 13.76 7.82
CA VAL A 452 5.04 13.51 9.25
C VAL A 452 6.53 13.29 9.53
N GLU A 453 7.23 12.53 8.69
CA GLU A 453 8.69 12.35 8.82
C GLU A 453 9.43 13.69 8.68
N ALA A 454 9.04 14.54 7.72
CA ALA A 454 9.62 15.88 7.54
C ALA A 454 9.44 16.77 8.78
N LEU A 455 8.28 16.72 9.43
CA LEU A 455 8.04 17.42 10.69
C LEU A 455 8.96 16.88 11.80
N LEU A 456 9.11 15.55 11.91
CA LEU A 456 9.95 14.93 12.93
C LEU A 456 11.43 15.27 12.77
N VAL A 457 11.98 15.16 11.56
CA VAL A 457 13.40 15.49 11.31
C VAL A 457 13.69 16.98 11.46
N SER A 458 12.67 17.83 11.26
CA SER A 458 12.74 19.27 11.51
C SER A 458 12.55 19.66 13.00
N GLY A 459 12.25 18.68 13.87
CA GLY A 459 12.06 18.91 15.31
C GLY A 459 10.69 19.44 15.71
N GLU A 460 9.67 19.26 14.87
CA GLU A 460 8.26 19.63 15.14
C GLU A 460 7.46 18.41 15.61
N LYS A 461 7.89 17.76 16.70
CA LYS A 461 7.35 16.50 17.20
C LYS A 461 5.86 16.57 17.55
N GLU A 462 5.44 17.61 18.27
CA GLU A 462 4.05 17.77 18.69
C GLU A 462 3.12 17.98 17.49
N ARG A 463 3.60 18.66 16.44
CA ARG A 463 2.85 18.83 15.19
C ARG A 463 2.74 17.52 14.43
N ALA A 464 3.82 16.75 14.36
CA ALA A 464 3.82 15.42 13.74
C ALA A 464 2.77 14.51 14.41
N ILE A 465 2.75 14.47 15.75
CA ILE A 465 1.74 13.74 16.52
C ILE A 465 0.32 14.22 16.21
N SER A 466 0.12 15.54 16.13
CA SER A 466 -1.20 16.11 15.79
C SER A 466 -1.68 15.71 14.40
N GLU A 467 -0.79 15.68 13.40
CA GLU A 467 -1.14 15.24 12.05
C GLU A 467 -1.41 13.73 11.99
N ILE A 468 -0.65 12.91 12.72
CA ILE A 468 -0.92 11.46 12.85
C ILE A 468 -2.34 11.23 13.38
N LYS A 469 -2.67 11.83 14.53
CA LYS A 469 -3.99 11.66 15.15
C LYS A 469 -5.13 12.16 14.27
N LYS A 470 -4.94 13.29 13.61
CA LYS A 470 -5.96 13.89 12.76
C LYS A 470 -6.24 13.05 11.52
N TYR A 471 -5.19 12.57 10.86
CA TYR A 471 -5.33 11.88 9.58
C TYR A 471 -5.67 10.40 9.77
N TRP A 472 -4.82 9.63 10.47
CA TRP A 472 -5.07 8.21 10.71
C TRP A 472 -6.14 7.95 11.77
N GLY A 473 -6.22 8.79 12.80
CA GLY A 473 -7.33 8.73 13.74
C GLY A 473 -8.68 9.07 13.09
N GLY A 474 -8.67 9.89 12.03
CA GLY A 474 -9.84 10.12 11.18
C GLY A 474 -10.31 8.85 10.48
N MET A 475 -9.40 8.06 9.89
CA MET A 475 -9.75 6.77 9.29
C MET A 475 -10.35 5.80 10.32
N ILE A 476 -9.79 5.74 11.52
CA ILE A 476 -10.32 4.92 12.63
C ILE A 476 -11.73 5.38 13.02
N GLN A 477 -11.95 6.69 13.12
CA GLN A 477 -13.27 7.26 13.41
C GLN A 477 -14.29 6.92 12.32
N ASP A 478 -13.85 6.86 11.06
CA ASP A 478 -14.65 6.44 9.92
C ASP A 478 -14.81 4.90 9.81
N GLY A 479 -14.26 4.13 10.77
CA GLY A 479 -14.49 2.69 10.90
C GLY A 479 -13.42 1.78 10.31
N ALA A 480 -12.20 2.28 10.07
CA ALA A 480 -11.09 1.48 9.55
C ALA A 480 -10.62 0.38 10.50
N ASP A 481 -10.64 -0.87 10.04
CA ASP A 481 -9.92 -1.99 10.68
C ASP A 481 -8.46 -2.09 10.22
N THR A 482 -8.20 -1.59 9.01
CA THR A 482 -6.92 -1.49 8.31
C THR A 482 -6.87 -0.13 7.62
N PHE A 483 -5.67 0.43 7.40
CA PHE A 483 -5.53 1.73 6.75
C PHE A 483 -5.67 1.63 5.23
N TRP A 484 -6.28 2.67 4.65
CA TRP A 484 -6.77 2.66 3.28
C TRP A 484 -5.75 3.25 2.32
N GLU A 485 -5.80 2.82 1.07
CA GLU A 485 -4.97 3.35 0.00
C GLU A 485 -5.13 4.86 -0.17
N LEU A 486 -6.37 5.34 -0.05
CA LEU A 486 -6.79 6.70 -0.37
C LEU A 486 -7.66 7.22 0.76
N TYR A 487 -7.37 8.44 1.22
CA TYR A 487 -8.18 9.10 2.23
C TYR A 487 -8.07 10.62 2.09
N ASP A 488 -9.14 11.25 1.62
CA ASP A 488 -9.32 12.69 1.70
C ASP A 488 -10.37 13.00 2.79
N PRO A 489 -9.96 13.60 3.93
CA PRO A 489 -10.89 14.02 4.98
C PRO A 489 -12.01 14.96 4.51
N LYS A 490 -11.83 15.67 3.39
CA LYS A 490 -12.82 16.60 2.81
C LYS A 490 -13.69 15.94 1.74
N ASN A 491 -13.20 14.89 1.08
CA ASN A 491 -13.94 14.13 0.08
C ASN A 491 -13.76 12.63 0.32
N LYS A 492 -14.62 12.09 1.18
CA LYS A 492 -14.58 10.66 1.54
C LYS A 492 -14.85 9.71 0.37
N ASN A 493 -15.41 10.21 -0.74
CA ASN A 493 -15.67 9.43 -1.95
C ASN A 493 -14.52 9.49 -2.96
N PHE A 494 -13.40 10.11 -2.62
CA PHE A 494 -12.27 10.29 -3.52
C PHE A 494 -11.74 8.94 -4.03
N SER A 495 -11.66 8.82 -5.36
CA SER A 495 -11.03 7.70 -6.04
C SER A 495 -10.40 8.20 -7.34
N PRO A 496 -9.09 8.04 -7.56
CA PRO A 496 -8.46 8.30 -8.84
C PRO A 496 -8.85 7.22 -9.89
N TYR A 497 -9.61 6.20 -9.48
CA TYR A 497 -10.01 5.08 -10.32
C TYR A 497 -11.42 5.23 -10.92
N GLY A 498 -12.18 6.23 -10.47
CA GLY A 498 -13.55 6.51 -10.89
C GLY A 498 -14.61 6.08 -9.86
N SER A 499 -14.28 5.15 -8.96
CA SER A 499 -15.21 4.66 -7.94
C SER A 499 -14.50 4.19 -6.68
N HIS A 500 -15.04 4.57 -5.51
CA HIS A 500 -14.49 4.13 -4.22
C HIS A 500 -14.69 2.63 -3.97
N LEU A 501 -15.61 1.95 -4.68
CA LEU A 501 -15.80 0.50 -4.57
C LEU A 501 -14.52 -0.29 -4.90
N ILE A 502 -13.66 0.23 -5.78
CA ILE A 502 -12.43 -0.44 -6.21
C ILE A 502 -11.18 0.02 -5.45
N ASN A 503 -11.30 1.05 -4.59
CA ASN A 503 -10.21 1.46 -3.71
C ASN A 503 -9.83 0.29 -2.80
N SER A 504 -8.56 0.18 -2.44
CA SER A 504 -8.10 -0.78 -1.44
C SER A 504 -8.31 -0.20 -0.04
N TYR A 505 -9.03 -0.92 0.84
CA TYR A 505 -9.23 -0.56 2.24
C TYR A 505 -8.26 -1.30 3.18
N CYS A 506 -7.25 -1.97 2.62
CA CYS A 506 -6.09 -2.47 3.33
C CYS A 506 -4.85 -2.24 2.45
N HIS A 507 -4.12 -1.15 2.67
CA HIS A 507 -3.00 -0.77 1.81
C HIS A 507 -1.77 -0.40 2.64
N ALA A 508 -0.71 -1.19 2.53
CA ALA A 508 0.36 -1.14 3.53
C ALA A 508 1.30 0.06 3.40
N TRP A 509 1.26 0.81 2.30
CA TRP A 509 1.91 2.13 2.26
C TRP A 509 1.35 3.14 3.30
N SER A 510 0.17 2.84 3.87
CA SER A 510 -0.54 3.67 4.85
C SER A 510 -0.31 3.21 6.29
N CYS A 511 0.43 2.10 6.48
CA CYS A 511 0.68 1.52 7.80
C CYS A 511 1.86 2.15 8.54
N THR A 512 2.56 3.11 7.94
CA THR A 512 3.79 3.69 8.50
C THR A 512 3.68 4.44 9.83
N PRO A 513 2.49 4.82 10.39
CA PRO A 513 2.45 5.30 11.76
C PRO A 513 3.09 4.36 12.78
N THR A 514 3.04 3.04 12.59
CA THR A 514 3.75 2.09 13.50
C THR A 514 5.25 2.35 13.52
N TYR A 515 5.87 2.55 12.35
CA TYR A 515 7.28 2.93 12.23
C TYR A 515 7.55 4.29 12.88
N LEU A 516 6.73 5.30 12.57
CA LEU A 516 6.92 6.66 13.07
C LEU A 516 6.81 6.73 14.60
N ILE A 517 5.78 6.08 15.17
CA ILE A 517 5.54 6.03 16.62
C ILE A 517 6.69 5.31 17.32
N ARG A 518 7.10 4.14 16.82
CA ARG A 518 8.11 3.29 17.47
C ARG A 518 9.52 3.84 17.33
N LYS A 519 9.91 4.30 16.14
CA LYS A 519 11.27 4.82 15.87
C LYS A 519 11.55 6.16 16.53
N TYR A 520 10.56 7.05 16.58
CA TYR A 520 10.72 8.40 17.12
C TYR A 520 10.18 8.57 18.55
N ASP A 521 9.74 7.46 19.17
CA ASP A 521 9.20 7.39 20.54
C ASP A 521 8.14 8.47 20.77
N LEU A 522 7.13 8.51 19.88
CA LEU A 522 6.19 9.63 19.77
C LEU A 522 5.30 9.83 20.99
#